data_AF-A0A382CUA8-F1
#
_entry.id   AF-A0A382CUA8-F1
#
_cell.length_a   1.000
_cell.length_b   1.000
_cell.length_c   1.000
_cell.angle_alpha   90.00
_cell.angle_beta   90.00
_cell.angle_gamma   90.00
#
_symmetry.space_group_name_H-M   'P 1'
#
loop_
_entity.id
_entity.type
_entity.pdbx_description
1 polymer ?
#
loop_
_entity_poly.entity_id
_entity_poly.type
_entity_poly.pdbx_seq_one_letter_code
_entity_poly.pdbx_strand_id
1 'polypeptide(L)'
;VKLLLGDIVERNISYRIVKSLILVTLVIAGIDFLFLVLNELSGLQKDYKLVDIIYYSFFSMPYRLYDLSSYICLVGIIFGLGSLIDQGEIIGTKILGKSNRDITIAAFRPMIILMLIGLCASEFYIPELSRYAE
;
A
#
# COMPACT_ATOMS: atom_id res chain seq x y z
N VAL A 1 -6.41 -5.09 -24.55
CA VAL A 1 -6.47 -4.03 -23.51
C VAL A 1 -7.85 -3.89 -22.83
N LYS A 2 -8.98 -4.25 -23.46
CA LYS A 2 -10.31 -4.36 -22.80
C LYS A 2 -10.39 -5.42 -21.67
N LEU A 3 -9.50 -6.42 -21.67
CA LEU A 3 -9.45 -7.48 -20.64
C LEU A 3 -8.90 -6.99 -19.28
N LEU A 4 -8.08 -5.93 -19.28
CA LEU A 4 -7.43 -5.37 -18.10
C LEU A 4 -8.10 -4.09 -17.58
N LEU A 5 -8.81 -3.35 -18.45
CA LEU A 5 -9.37 -2.04 -18.11
C LEU A 5 -10.88 -1.99 -17.89
N GLY A 6 -11.58 -3.11 -18.10
CA GLY A 6 -12.97 -3.27 -17.69
C GLY A 6 -13.94 -2.25 -18.29
N ASP A 7 -15.16 -2.30 -17.80
CA ASP A 7 -16.19 -1.28 -18.07
C ASP A 7 -15.96 -0.03 -17.21
N ILE A 8 -16.63 1.07 -17.51
CA ILE A 8 -16.50 2.33 -16.73
C ILE A 8 -16.74 2.13 -15.22
N VAL A 9 -17.62 1.20 -14.88
CA VAL A 9 -17.97 0.83 -13.49
C VAL A 9 -16.81 0.12 -12.79
N GLU A 10 -16.18 -0.85 -13.46
CA GLU A 10 -15.02 -1.58 -12.90
C GLU A 10 -13.85 -0.63 -12.65
N ARG A 11 -13.62 0.32 -13.58
CA ARG A 11 -12.58 1.34 -13.42
C ARG A 11 -12.81 2.22 -12.20
N ASN A 12 -14.06 2.58 -11.90
CA ASN A 12 -14.37 3.39 -10.72
C ASN A 12 -14.08 2.61 -9.43
N ILE A 13 -14.49 1.34 -9.37
CA ILE A 13 -14.21 0.43 -8.25
C ILE A 13 -12.69 0.33 -8.03
N SER A 14 -11.92 0.04 -9.08
CA SER A 14 -10.46 -0.06 -8.97
C SER A 14 -9.83 1.26 -8.52
N TYR A 15 -10.27 2.40 -9.06
CA TYR A 15 -9.76 3.72 -8.66
C TYR A 15 -10.04 4.02 -7.19
N ARG A 16 -11.21 3.61 -6.69
CA ARG A 16 -11.57 3.76 -5.29
C ARG A 16 -10.67 2.95 -4.37
N ILE A 17 -10.40 1.71 -4.75
CA ILE A 17 -9.53 0.82 -3.99
C ILE A 17 -8.08 1.31 -3.99
N VAL A 18 -7.58 1.87 -5.11
CA VAL A 18 -6.25 2.51 -5.15
C VAL A 18 -6.17 3.66 -4.15
N LYS A 19 -7.19 4.53 -4.07
CA LYS A 19 -7.22 5.61 -3.08
C LYS A 19 -7.19 5.09 -1.65
N SER A 20 -7.98 4.05 -1.37
CA SER A 20 -7.99 3.39 -0.06
C SER A 20 -6.66 2.76 0.28
N LEU A 21 -6.00 2.09 -0.67
CA LEU A 21 -4.66 1.53 -0.49
C LEU A 21 -3.64 2.62 -0.17
N ILE A 22 -3.60 3.70 -0.93
CA ILE A 22 -2.69 4.83 -0.67
C ILE A 22 -2.90 5.42 0.72
N LEU A 23 -4.16 5.62 1.12
CA LEU A 23 -4.50 6.15 2.43
C LEU A 23 -4.04 5.22 3.56
N VAL A 24 -4.32 3.92 3.43
CA VAL A 24 -3.91 2.90 4.40
C VAL A 24 -2.39 2.81 4.48
N THR A 25 -1.69 2.79 3.34
CA THR A 25 -0.22 2.84 3.28
C THR A 25 0.31 4.06 4.02
N LEU A 26 -0.26 5.25 3.80
CA LEU A 26 0.20 6.48 4.45
C LEU A 26 0.03 6.41 5.98
N VAL A 27 -1.11 5.91 6.45
CA VAL A 27 -1.37 5.76 7.89
C VAL A 27 -0.42 4.76 8.53
N ILE A 28 -0.25 3.58 7.91
CA ILE A 28 0.65 2.53 8.41
C ILE A 28 2.10 3.03 8.37
N ALA A 29 2.54 3.64 7.27
CA ALA A 29 3.87 4.24 7.14
C ALA A 29 4.15 5.26 8.24
N GLY A 30 3.20 6.19 8.47
CA GLY A 30 3.36 7.25 9.45
C GLY A 30 3.50 6.70 10.87
N ILE A 31 2.65 5.75 11.26
CA ILE A 31 2.71 5.11 12.58
C ILE A 31 4.01 4.32 12.73
N ASP A 32 4.38 3.54 11.70
CA ASP A 32 5.57 2.70 11.73
C ASP A 32 6.87 3.52 11.83
N PHE A 33 6.92 4.68 11.19
CA PHE A 33 8.01 5.63 11.29
C PHE A 33 8.11 6.28 12.67
N LEU A 34 6.98 6.64 13.28
CA LEU A 34 6.99 7.14 14.65
C LEU A 34 7.58 6.10 15.60
N PHE A 35 7.22 4.82 15.46
CA PHE A 35 7.80 3.76 16.27
C PHE A 35 9.29 3.56 16.02
N LEU A 36 9.75 3.66 14.77
CA LEU A 36 11.16 3.53 14.43
C LEU A 36 12.00 4.63 15.09
N VAL A 37 11.54 5.88 14.97
CA VAL A 37 12.19 7.04 15.60
C VAL A 37 12.21 6.87 17.13
N LEU A 38 11.09 6.45 17.73
CA LEU A 38 11.04 6.21 19.18
C LEU A 38 12.01 5.10 19.63
N ASN A 39 12.15 4.04 18.84
CA ASN A 39 13.04 2.93 19.15
C ASN A 39 14.51 3.37 19.09
N GLU A 40 14.91 4.10 18.04
CA GLU A 40 16.27 4.66 17.90
C GLU A 40 16.59 5.67 19.02
N LEU A 41 15.61 6.48 19.44
CA LEU A 41 15.78 7.36 20.60
C LEU A 41 15.99 6.58 21.91
N SER A 42 15.38 5.41 22.06
CA SER A 42 15.53 4.59 23.27
C SER A 42 16.88 3.85 23.35
N GLY A 43 17.55 3.66 22.21
CA GLY A 43 18.85 2.99 22.09
C GLY A 43 20.09 3.88 22.27
N LEU A 44 19.92 5.13 22.71
CA LEU A 44 20.99 6.14 22.73
C LEU A 44 22.22 5.75 23.59
N GLN A 45 23.32 5.38 22.91
CA GLN A 45 24.68 5.58 23.40
C GLN A 45 25.26 6.89 22.83
N LYS A 46 25.16 7.95 23.64
CA LYS A 46 26.00 9.17 23.76
C LYS A 46 26.57 9.97 22.57
N ASP A 47 26.47 9.58 21.30
CA ASP A 47 27.05 10.38 20.19
C ASP A 47 26.25 10.38 18.86
N TYR A 48 24.96 10.00 18.89
CA TYR A 48 24.09 10.04 17.70
C TYR A 48 23.31 11.35 17.61
N LYS A 49 23.43 12.07 16.48
CA LYS A 49 22.61 13.27 16.21
C LYS A 49 21.21 12.87 15.77
N LEU A 50 20.20 13.59 16.26
CA LEU A 50 18.79 13.41 15.86
C LEU A 50 18.57 13.48 14.34
N VAL A 51 19.41 14.24 13.63
CA VAL A 51 19.36 14.37 12.16
C VAL A 51 19.72 13.05 11.48
N ASP A 52 20.70 12.32 11.99
CA ASP A 52 21.14 11.04 11.42
C ASP A 52 20.07 9.94 11.62
N ILE A 53 19.36 9.98 12.75
CA ILE A 53 18.24 9.06 13.05
C ILE A 53 17.07 9.27 12.08
N ILE A 54 16.73 10.53 11.78
CA ILE A 54 15.65 10.85 10.82
C ILE A 54 16.05 10.40 9.41
N TYR A 55 17.30 10.64 9.02
CA TYR A 55 17.81 10.22 7.71
C TYR A 55 17.76 8.69 7.59
N TYR A 56 18.31 7.97 8.57
CA TYR A 56 18.26 6.51 8.62
C TYR A 56 16.82 5.98 8.57
N SER A 57 15.93 6.54 9.41
CA SER A 57 14.52 6.13 9.46
C SER A 57 13.79 6.33 8.14
N PHE A 58 14.13 7.39 7.38
CA PHE A 58 13.55 7.64 6.07
C PHE A 58 14.06 6.65 5.01
N PHE A 59 15.34 6.26 5.05
CA PHE A 59 15.89 5.25 4.14
C PHE A 59 15.41 3.83 4.45
N SER A 60 15.09 3.52 5.72
CA SER A 60 14.53 2.22 6.11
C SER A 60 13.04 2.07 5.83
N MET A 61 12.29 3.17 5.69
CA MET A 61 10.85 3.15 5.39
C MET A 61 10.44 2.29 4.18
N PRO A 62 11.04 2.42 2.98
CA PRO A 62 10.62 1.65 1.80
C PRO A 62 10.73 0.14 1.99
N TYR A 63 11.75 -0.32 2.72
CA TYR A 63 11.91 -1.74 3.05
C TYR A 63 10.77 -2.24 3.95
N ARG A 64 10.44 -1.49 5.01
CA ARG A 64 9.37 -1.88 5.94
C ARG A 64 7.99 -1.86 5.28
N LEU A 65 7.74 -0.93 4.36
CA LEU A 65 6.50 -0.92 3.57
C LEU A 65 6.37 -2.12 2.64
N TYR A 66 7.48 -2.67 2.15
CA TYR A 66 7.48 -3.90 1.37
C TYR A 66 7.15 -5.12 2.23
N ASP A 67 7.77 -5.26 3.41
CA ASP A 67 7.44 -6.34 4.35
C ASP A 67 5.97 -6.26 4.80
N LEU A 68 5.47 -5.05 4.99
CA LEU A 68 4.09 -4.78 5.37
C LEU A 68 3.11 -4.79 4.19
N SER A 69 3.58 -5.00 2.95
CA SER A 69 2.76 -4.89 1.73
C SER A 69 1.53 -5.81 1.75
N SER A 70 1.68 -7.04 2.24
CA SER A 70 0.57 -8.00 2.36
C SER A 70 -0.50 -7.50 3.33
N TYR A 71 -0.10 -6.92 4.47
CA TYR A 71 -1.02 -6.35 5.46
C TYR A 71 -1.73 -5.11 4.90
N ILE A 72 -0.97 -4.21 4.27
CA ILE A 72 -1.49 -3.00 3.61
C ILE A 72 -2.54 -3.38 2.57
N CYS A 73 -2.27 -4.37 1.74
CA CYS A 73 -3.18 -4.78 0.68
C CYS A 73 -4.48 -5.38 1.24
N LEU A 74 -4.38 -6.21 2.28
CA LEU A 74 -5.53 -6.84 2.93
C LEU A 74 -6.44 -5.77 3.56
N VAL A 75 -5.86 -4.89 4.38
CA VAL A 75 -6.60 -3.80 5.03
C VAL A 75 -7.16 -2.81 4.00
N GLY A 76 -6.37 -2.45 2.99
CA GLY A 76 -6.78 -1.52 1.94
C GLY A 76 -7.95 -2.03 1.09
N ILE A 77 -8.00 -3.32 0.76
CA ILE A 77 -9.14 -3.91 0.05
C ILE A 77 -10.39 -3.90 0.93
N ILE A 78 -10.28 -4.32 2.20
CA ILE A 78 -11.44 -4.32 3.12
C ILE A 78 -11.98 -2.90 3.27
N PHE A 79 -11.11 -1.93 3.50
CA PHE A 79 -11.48 -0.54 3.66
C PHE A 79 -12.08 0.05 2.35
N GLY A 80 -11.48 -0.26 1.20
CA GLY A 80 -11.97 0.20 -0.10
C GLY A 80 -13.33 -0.38 -0.47
N LEU A 81 -13.53 -1.68 -0.27
CA LEU A 81 -14.82 -2.33 -0.49
C LEU A 81 -15.88 -1.81 0.50
N GLY A 82 -15.53 -1.63 1.77
CA GLY A 82 -16.41 -1.01 2.77
C GLY A 82 -16.90 0.37 2.32
N SER A 83 -15.98 1.23 1.89
CA SER A 83 -16.35 2.57 1.38
C SER A 83 -17.24 2.52 0.14
N LEU A 84 -17.11 1.52 -0.72
CA LEU A 84 -17.95 1.36 -1.92
C LEU A 84 -19.35 0.86 -1.55
N ILE A 85 -19.46 0.03 -0.51
CA ILE A 85 -20.74 -0.44 0.02
C ILE A 85 -21.49 0.72 0.70
N ASP A 86 -20.81 1.49 1.54
CA ASP A 86 -21.40 2.61 2.29
C ASP A 86 -21.98 3.69 1.36
N GLN A 87 -21.37 3.91 0.19
CA GLN A 87 -21.85 4.86 -0.80
C GLN A 87 -22.86 4.27 -1.79
N GLY A 88 -23.20 2.99 -1.65
CA GLY A 88 -24.15 2.30 -2.51
C GLY A 88 -23.63 2.02 -3.93
N GLU A 89 -22.33 2.23 -4.22
CA GLU A 89 -21.76 1.99 -5.55
C GLU A 89 -21.80 0.50 -5.94
N ILE A 90 -21.61 -0.40 -4.97
CA ILE A 90 -21.73 -1.86 -5.19
C ILE A 90 -23.18 -2.24 -5.51
N ILE A 91 -24.15 -1.61 -4.85
CA ILE A 91 -25.58 -1.84 -5.10
C ILE A 91 -25.95 -1.31 -6.48
N GLY A 92 -25.50 -0.10 -6.84
CA GLY A 92 -25.66 0.48 -8.17
C GLY A 92 -25.06 -0.39 -9.28
N THR A 93 -23.88 -0.95 -9.04
CA THR A 93 -23.22 -1.89 -9.97
C THR A 93 -24.05 -3.16 -10.20
N LYS A 94 -24.68 -3.70 -9.14
CA LYS A 94 -25.55 -4.88 -9.26
C LYS A 94 -26.83 -4.58 -10.05
N ILE A 95 -27.41 -3.39 -9.90
CA ILE A 95 -28.60 -2.96 -10.67
C ILE A 95 -28.28 -2.90 -12.17
N LEU A 96 -27.05 -2.55 -12.54
CA LEU A 96 -26.57 -2.56 -13.93
C LEU A 96 -26.33 -3.98 -14.49
N GLY A 97 -26.65 -5.04 -13.73
CA GLY A 97 -26.54 -6.43 -14.18
C GLY A 97 -25.13 -7.02 -14.12
N LYS A 98 -24.17 -6.34 -13.46
CA LYS A 98 -22.82 -6.88 -13.26
C LYS A 98 -22.83 -8.01 -12.23
N SER A 99 -22.07 -9.07 -12.53
CA SER A 99 -21.93 -10.22 -11.64
C SER A 99 -21.01 -9.89 -10.46
N ASN A 100 -21.20 -10.58 -9.33
CA ASN A 100 -20.27 -10.52 -8.20
C ASN A 100 -18.83 -10.86 -8.61
N ARG A 101 -18.64 -11.72 -9.63
CA ARG A 101 -17.31 -12.08 -10.14
C ARG A 101 -16.57 -10.89 -10.73
N ASP A 102 -17.27 -10.04 -11.47
CA ASP A 102 -16.67 -8.87 -12.11
C ASP A 102 -16.21 -7.85 -11.06
N ILE A 103 -17.00 -7.67 -10.01
CA ILE A 103 -16.68 -6.79 -8.87
C ILE A 103 -15.42 -7.30 -8.16
N THR A 104 -15.35 -8.60 -7.87
CA THR A 104 -14.18 -9.20 -7.23
C THR A 104 -12.94 -9.05 -8.10
N ILE A 105 -13.01 -9.36 -9.40
CA ILE A 105 -11.87 -9.21 -10.30
C ILE A 105 -11.41 -7.74 -10.39
N ALA A 106 -12.36 -6.80 -10.48
CA ALA A 106 -12.05 -5.37 -10.48
C ALA A 106 -11.38 -4.91 -9.17
N ALA A 107 -11.73 -5.52 -8.05
CA ALA A 107 -11.13 -5.22 -6.75
C ALA A 107 -9.71 -5.77 -6.58
N PHE A 108 -9.40 -6.93 -7.17
CA PHE A 108 -8.07 -7.53 -7.11
C PHE A 108 -7.06 -6.90 -8.08
N ARG A 109 -7.50 -6.36 -9.22
CA ARG A 109 -6.63 -5.66 -10.19
C ARG A 109 -5.67 -4.63 -9.56
N PRO A 110 -6.13 -3.66 -8.73
CA PRO A 110 -5.23 -2.67 -8.13
C PRO A 110 -4.22 -3.29 -7.16
N MET A 111 -4.58 -4.40 -6.51
CA MET A 111 -3.67 -5.12 -5.61
C MET A 111 -2.50 -5.73 -6.37
N ILE A 112 -2.76 -6.38 -7.51
CA ILE A 112 -1.72 -6.96 -8.37
C ILE A 112 -0.81 -5.87 -8.91
N ILE A 113 -1.38 -4.73 -9.35
CA ILE A 113 -0.59 -3.59 -9.82
C ILE A 113 0.31 -3.06 -8.71
N LEU A 114 -0.22 -2.93 -7.48
CA LEU A 114 0.55 -2.45 -6.33
C LEU A 114 1.66 -3.43 -5.94
N MET A 115 1.40 -4.74 -5.98
CA MET A 115 2.42 -5.76 -5.75
C MET A 115 3.52 -5.73 -6.81
N LEU A 116 3.18 -5.57 -8.09
CA LEU A 116 4.17 -5.45 -9.16
C LEU A 116 5.03 -4.19 -8.99
N ILE A 117 4.41 -3.06 -8.66
CA ILE A 117 5.14 -1.82 -8.37
C ILE A 117 6.06 -2.01 -7.16
N GLY A 118 5.57 -2.66 -6.10
CA GLY A 118 6.35 -2.97 -4.91
C GLY A 118 7.54 -3.90 -5.19
N LEU A 119 7.36 -4.89 -6.07
CA LEU A 119 8.41 -5.82 -6.49
C LEU A 119 9.46 -5.14 -7.36
N CYS A 120 9.05 -4.29 -8.30
CA CYS A 120 10.01 -3.48 -9.05
C CYS A 120 10.76 -2.51 -8.12
N ALA A 121 10.07 -1.85 -7.19
CA ALA A 121 10.72 -0.98 -6.22
C ALA A 121 11.73 -1.75 -5.35
N SER A 122 11.42 -3.00 -4.97
CA SER A 122 12.33 -3.82 -4.17
C SER A 122 13.58 -4.24 -4.95
N GLU A 123 13.47 -4.61 -6.24
CA GLU A 123 14.63 -4.90 -7.09
C GLU A 123 15.60 -3.71 -7.23
N PHE A 124 15.11 -2.47 -7.18
CA PHE A 124 15.97 -1.28 -7.28
C PHE A 124 16.59 -0.88 -5.94
N TYR A 125 15.92 -1.11 -4.80
CA TYR A 125 16.40 -0.69 -3.48
C TYR A 125 17.16 -1.78 -2.70
N ILE A 126 16.86 -3.06 -2.93
CA ILE A 126 17.57 -4.20 -2.29
C ILE A 126 19.08 -4.25 -2.64
N PRO A 127 19.56 -3.98 -3.87
CA PRO A 127 20.99 -4.10 -4.18
C PRO A 127 21.87 -3.02 -3.52
N GLU A 128 21.32 -1.88 -3.09
CA GLU A 128 22.12 -0.85 -2.39
C GLU A 128 22.36 -1.20 -0.91
N LEU A 129 21.41 -1.88 -0.26
CA LEU A 129 21.55 -2.30 1.15
C LEU A 129 22.57 -3.43 1.32
N SER A 130 22.65 -4.37 0.37
CA SER A 130 23.69 -5.42 0.38
C SER A 130 25.09 -4.87 0.14
N ARG A 131 25.23 -3.69 -0.52
CA ARG A 131 26.53 -3.09 -0.87
C ARG A 131 27.07 -2.12 0.18
N TYR A 132 26.27 -1.73 1.17
CA TYR A 132 26.72 -0.98 2.35
C TYR A 132 27.00 -1.89 3.56
N ALA A 133 26.67 -3.19 3.45
CA ALA A 133 26.90 -4.21 4.47
C ALA A 133 28.23 -4.99 4.28
N GLU A 134 29.02 -4.63 3.26
CA GLU A 134 30.38 -5.13 2.99
C GLU A 134 31.35 -3.93 2.89
#